data_AF-A0A7Y7NDP3-F1
#
_entry.id   AF-A0A7Y7NDP3-F1
#
_cell.length_a   1.000
_cell.length_b   1.000
_cell.length_c   1.000
_cell.angle_alpha   90.00
_cell.angle_beta   90.00
_cell.angle_gamma   90.00
#
_symmetry.space_group_name_H-M   'P 1'
#
loop_
_entity.id
_entity.type
_entity.pdbx_description
1 polymer ?
#
loop_
_entity_poly.entity_id
_entity_poly.type
_entity_poly.pdbx_seq_one_letter_code
_entity_poly.pdbx_strand_id
1 'polypeptide(L)'
;MSHSHNLKGDGFSVGFSSQEVTAWGGVALFKRMLESLEFREAFARFGIPESTSNRGYPALQLIEQFIVSIWCGACRFAHTEVVRMDSVLCRLFGWPCAAEFKAIMRMFKRFDMLTNERVQMQMYSWLFGKLSGLT
;
A
#
# COMPACT_ATOMS: atom_id res chain seq x y z
N MET A 1 -26.26 -0.85 17.25
CA MET A 1 -26.95 0.47 17.25
C MET A 1 -25.95 1.49 17.78
N SER A 2 -25.36 2.32 16.92
CA SER A 2 -24.42 3.37 17.33
C SER A 2 -25.22 4.62 17.68
N HIS A 3 -25.25 5.01 18.95
CA HIS A 3 -25.82 6.28 19.38
C HIS A 3 -24.85 7.40 19.00
N SER A 4 -25.08 8.07 17.88
CA SER A 4 -24.36 9.29 17.51
C SER A 4 -24.85 10.45 18.38
N HIS A 5 -24.11 10.75 19.44
CA HIS A 5 -24.32 11.98 20.20
C HIS A 5 -23.75 13.15 19.39
N ASN A 6 -24.57 14.15 19.06
CA ASN A 6 -24.12 15.32 18.30
C ASN A 6 -23.97 16.52 19.25
N LEU A 7 -22.77 17.10 19.34
CA LEU A 7 -22.53 18.37 20.02
C LEU A 7 -22.80 19.51 19.03
N LYS A 8 -23.50 20.56 19.48
CA LYS A 8 -23.74 21.78 18.69
C LYS A 8 -23.00 22.94 19.31
N GLY A 9 -22.21 23.66 18.50
CA GLY A 9 -21.62 24.95 18.82
C GLY A 9 -22.13 26.03 17.88
N ASP A 10 -21.74 27.28 18.09
CA ASP A 10 -22.12 28.38 17.21
C ASP A 10 -21.47 28.21 15.82
N GLY A 11 -22.26 27.75 14.86
CA GLY A 11 -21.87 27.56 13.46
C GLY A 11 -21.33 26.18 13.08
N PHE A 12 -21.27 25.21 14.00
CA PHE A 12 -20.85 23.83 13.66
C PHE A 12 -21.54 22.76 14.51
N SER A 13 -21.61 21.55 13.96
CA SER A 13 -22.06 20.35 14.67
C SER A 13 -20.99 19.27 14.63
N VAL A 14 -20.69 18.66 15.77
CA VAL A 14 -19.73 17.55 15.90
C VAL A 14 -20.52 16.28 16.18
N GLY A 15 -20.37 15.27 15.34
CA GLY A 15 -20.89 13.93 15.58
C GLY A 15 -19.78 12.94 15.87
N PHE A 16 -20.05 11.95 16.72
CA PHE A 16 -19.12 10.86 17.01
C PHE A 16 -19.54 9.58 16.30
N SER A 17 -18.55 8.83 15.82
CA SER A 17 -18.74 7.51 15.22
C SER A 17 -17.74 6.54 15.83
N SER A 18 -18.18 5.30 16.05
CA SER A 18 -17.31 4.19 16.41
C SER A 18 -16.64 3.55 15.17
N GLN A 19 -16.97 4.03 13.96
CA GLN A 19 -16.30 3.59 12.74
C GLN A 19 -14.92 4.24 12.67
N GLU A 20 -13.93 3.44 12.29
CA GLU A 20 -12.60 3.99 11.99
C GLU A 20 -12.67 4.86 10.73
N VAL A 21 -11.92 5.95 10.73
CA VAL A 21 -11.84 6.90 9.64
C VAL A 21 -10.39 7.04 9.17
N THR A 22 -10.20 7.27 7.88
CA THR A 22 -8.90 7.58 7.29
C THR A 22 -9.00 8.87 6.48
N ALA A 23 -7.94 9.68 6.49
CA ALA A 23 -7.82 10.83 5.61
C ALA A 23 -7.62 10.42 4.13
N TRP A 24 -7.35 9.13 3.87
CA TRP A 24 -6.90 8.61 2.58
C TRP A 24 -7.98 7.81 1.85
N GLY A 25 -9.25 8.23 1.93
CA GLY A 25 -10.37 7.50 1.33
C GLY A 25 -10.24 7.23 -0.17
N GLY A 26 -9.56 8.12 -0.91
CA GLY A 26 -9.26 7.93 -2.35
C GLY A 26 -8.42 6.68 -2.64
N VAL A 27 -7.66 6.19 -1.67
CA VAL A 27 -6.86 4.96 -1.79
C VAL A 27 -7.76 3.72 -2.02
N ALA A 28 -9.03 3.75 -1.63
CA ALA A 28 -9.97 2.68 -1.95
C ALA A 28 -10.18 2.52 -3.47
N LEU A 29 -10.23 3.62 -4.23
CA LEU A 29 -10.30 3.57 -5.69
C LEU A 29 -9.01 3.00 -6.29
N PHE A 30 -7.86 3.44 -5.77
CA PHE A 30 -6.56 2.91 -6.17
C PHE A 30 -6.46 1.39 -5.93
N LYS A 31 -6.91 0.91 -4.77
CA LYS A 31 -6.97 -0.54 -4.49
C LYS A 31 -7.83 -1.27 -5.53
N ARG A 32 -9.03 -0.78 -5.84
CA ARG A 32 -9.91 -1.40 -6.84
C ARG A 32 -9.27 -1.45 -8.22
N MET A 33 -8.51 -0.42 -8.59
CA MET A 33 -7.73 -0.40 -9.83
C MET A 33 -6.65 -1.50 -9.81
N LEU A 34 -5.86 -1.62 -8.74
CA LEU A 34 -4.86 -2.69 -8.62
C LEU A 34 -5.47 -4.09 -8.68
N GLU A 35 -6.64 -4.28 -8.08
CA GLU A 35 -7.40 -5.54 -8.17
C GLU A 35 -7.85 -5.82 -9.60
N SER A 36 -8.38 -4.83 -10.31
CA SER A 36 -8.77 -4.98 -11.72
C SER A 36 -7.59 -5.29 -12.65
N LEU A 37 -6.39 -4.81 -12.29
CA LEU A 37 -5.15 -5.09 -13.00
C LEU A 37 -4.54 -6.44 -12.61
N GLU A 38 -5.10 -7.16 -11.64
CA GLU A 38 -4.57 -8.41 -11.09
C GLU A 38 -3.11 -8.24 -10.62
N PHE A 39 -2.84 -7.13 -9.92
CA PHE A 39 -1.49 -6.75 -9.50
C PHE A 39 -0.84 -7.80 -8.59
N ARG A 40 -1.60 -8.37 -7.64
CA ARG A 40 -1.06 -9.35 -6.67
C ARG A 40 -0.70 -10.67 -7.33
N GLU A 41 -1.51 -11.10 -8.29
CA GLU A 41 -1.30 -12.30 -9.09
C GLU A 41 -0.07 -12.13 -9.99
N ALA A 42 0.08 -10.94 -10.59
CA ALA A 42 1.25 -10.60 -11.40
C ALA A 42 2.54 -10.47 -10.57
N PHE A 43 2.42 -10.03 -9.31
CA PHE A 43 3.57 -9.81 -8.42
C PHE A 43 4.48 -11.03 -8.30
N ALA A 44 3.90 -12.24 -8.23
CA ALA A 44 4.65 -13.49 -8.16
C ALA A 44 5.60 -13.69 -9.36
N ARG A 45 5.30 -13.08 -10.51
CA ARG A 45 6.09 -13.18 -11.75
C ARG A 45 7.21 -12.14 -11.83
N PHE A 46 7.16 -11.08 -11.02
CA PHE A 46 8.16 -10.02 -11.07
C PHE A 46 9.53 -10.47 -10.55
N GLY A 47 9.58 -11.50 -9.70
CA GLY A 47 10.85 -12.03 -9.18
C GLY A 47 11.53 -11.08 -8.18
N ILE A 48 10.72 -10.36 -7.38
CA ILE A 48 11.19 -9.43 -6.35
C ILE A 48 11.83 -10.22 -5.18
N PRO A 49 13.00 -9.82 -4.67
CA PRO A 49 13.69 -10.55 -3.58
C PRO A 49 12.92 -10.61 -2.26
N GLU A 50 12.60 -11.83 -1.85
CA GLU A 50 11.94 -12.11 -0.57
C GLU A 50 12.87 -11.95 0.65
N SER A 51 12.27 -11.81 1.83
CA SER A 51 13.02 -11.80 3.08
C SER A 51 13.44 -13.22 3.49
N THR A 52 14.69 -13.37 3.94
CA THR A 52 15.18 -14.61 4.57
C THR A 52 14.89 -14.69 6.08
N SER A 53 14.31 -13.63 6.67
CA SER A 53 14.02 -13.58 8.11
C SER A 53 12.68 -14.23 8.43
N ASN A 54 12.65 -15.05 9.48
CA ASN A 54 11.42 -15.65 10.01
C ASN A 54 10.38 -14.62 10.48
N ARG A 55 10.81 -13.38 10.77
CA ARG A 55 9.94 -12.25 11.13
C ARG A 55 9.92 -11.18 10.04
N GLY A 56 10.28 -11.55 8.81
CA GLY A 56 10.24 -10.69 7.64
C GLY A 56 8.80 -10.41 7.19
N TYR A 57 8.60 -9.25 6.57
CA TYR A 57 7.38 -8.97 5.84
C TYR A 57 7.48 -9.58 4.43
N PRO A 58 6.38 -10.11 3.88
CA PRO A 58 6.34 -10.52 2.47
C PRO A 58 6.72 -9.36 1.55
N ALA A 59 7.49 -9.63 0.49
CA ALA A 59 7.89 -8.58 -0.44
C ALA A 59 6.69 -7.87 -1.08
N LEU A 60 5.61 -8.61 -1.35
CA LEU A 60 4.34 -8.06 -1.85
C LEU A 60 3.81 -6.96 -0.92
N GLN A 61 3.74 -7.22 0.38
CA GLN A 61 3.28 -6.23 1.35
C GLN A 61 4.18 -5.00 1.34
N LEU A 62 5.51 -5.18 1.34
CA LEU A 62 6.46 -4.05 1.38
C LEU A 62 6.35 -3.15 0.15
N ILE A 63 6.18 -3.73 -1.05
CA ILE A 63 6.00 -2.98 -2.29
C ILE A 63 4.63 -2.29 -2.31
N GLU A 64 3.56 -3.01 -1.97
CA GLU A 64 2.21 -2.45 -1.95
C GLU A 64 2.11 -1.30 -0.94
N GLN A 65 2.66 -1.47 0.26
CA GLN A 65 2.74 -0.43 1.27
C GLN A 65 3.59 0.76 0.82
N PHE A 66 4.68 0.53 0.08
CA PHE A 66 5.51 1.60 -0.46
C PHE A 66 4.74 2.43 -1.50
N ILE A 67 4.03 1.77 -2.43
CA ILE A 67 3.19 2.44 -3.43
C ILE A 67 2.06 3.24 -2.75
N VAL A 68 1.38 2.64 -1.78
CA VAL A 68 0.34 3.32 -1.00
C VAL A 68 0.90 4.53 -0.27
N SER A 69 2.08 4.42 0.32
CA SER A 69 2.74 5.54 0.99
C SER A 69 3.02 6.70 0.02
N ILE A 70 3.49 6.40 -1.20
CA ILE A 70 3.71 7.43 -2.24
C ILE A 70 2.38 8.11 -2.60
N TRP A 71 1.31 7.35 -2.77
CA TRP A 71 -0.03 7.88 -3.03
C TRP A 71 -0.57 8.75 -1.89
N CYS A 72 -0.21 8.44 -0.65
CA CYS A 72 -0.50 9.27 0.52
C CYS A 72 0.50 10.43 0.71
N GLY A 73 1.36 10.74 -0.27
CA GLY A 73 2.26 11.89 -0.27
C GLY A 73 3.64 11.66 0.36
N ALA A 74 4.09 10.41 0.52
CA ALA A 74 5.43 10.13 1.00
C ALA A 74 6.51 10.51 -0.03
N CYS A 75 7.35 11.50 0.31
CA CYS A 75 8.51 11.91 -0.50
C CYS A 75 9.86 11.38 0.02
N ARG A 76 9.88 10.82 1.23
CA ARG A 76 11.07 10.23 1.88
C ARG A 76 10.68 8.90 2.52
N PHE A 77 11.62 7.96 2.65
CA PHE A 77 11.33 6.67 3.29
C PHE A 77 10.71 6.84 4.69
N ALA A 78 11.21 7.78 5.50
CA ALA A 78 10.65 8.05 6.83
C ALA A 78 9.15 8.46 6.80
N HIS A 79 8.65 9.04 5.70
CA HIS A 79 7.23 9.41 5.58
C HIS A 79 6.31 8.18 5.40
N THR A 80 6.85 7.00 5.03
CA THR A 80 6.06 5.77 4.90
C THR A 80 5.47 5.29 6.25
N GLU A 81 5.97 5.83 7.37
CA GLU A 81 5.39 5.63 8.72
C GLU A 81 3.96 6.18 8.84
N VAL A 82 3.54 7.13 7.99
CA VAL A 82 2.17 7.68 8.02
C VAL A 82 1.14 6.57 7.80
N VAL A 83 1.40 5.66 6.85
CA VAL A 83 0.54 4.51 6.58
C VAL A 83 0.56 3.51 7.74
N ARG A 84 1.66 3.46 8.51
CA ARG A 84 1.81 2.53 9.63
C ARG A 84 0.84 2.80 10.78
N MET A 85 0.46 4.06 10.96
CA MET A 85 -0.46 4.47 12.03
C MET A 85 -1.94 4.40 11.61
N ASP A 86 -2.23 4.02 10.37
CA ASP A 86 -3.59 3.97 9.82
C ASP A 86 -4.10 2.52 9.74
N SER A 87 -4.94 2.13 10.71
CA SER A 87 -5.54 0.79 10.77
C SER A 87 -6.54 0.55 9.64
N VAL A 88 -7.17 1.60 9.10
CA VAL A 88 -8.11 1.47 7.98
C VAL A 88 -7.36 1.05 6.74
N LEU A 89 -6.19 1.65 6.46
CA LEU A 89 -5.34 1.24 5.34
C LEU A 89 -4.83 -0.20 5.52
N CYS A 90 -4.41 -0.58 6.74
CA CYS A 90 -4.01 -1.96 7.01
C CYS A 90 -5.13 -2.96 6.70
N ARG A 91 -6.36 -2.68 7.13
CA ARG A 91 -7.52 -3.53 6.82
C ARG A 91 -7.89 -3.51 5.34
N LEU A 92 -7.85 -2.32 4.72
CA LEU A 92 -8.17 -2.14 3.31
C LEU A 92 -7.29 -3.03 2.42
N PHE A 93 -5.99 -3.11 2.73
CA PHE A 93 -5.04 -3.95 2.00
C PHE A 93 -4.82 -5.34 2.62
N GLY A 94 -5.47 -5.68 3.73
CA GLY A 94 -5.32 -6.98 4.38
C GLY A 94 -3.91 -7.22 4.96
N TRP A 95 -3.21 -6.17 5.37
CA TRP A 95 -1.94 -6.29 6.08
C TRP A 95 -2.19 -6.59 7.56
N PRO A 96 -1.57 -7.62 8.16
CA PRO A 96 -1.70 -7.88 9.60
C PRO A 96 -1.18 -6.71 10.44
N CYS A 97 -0.12 -6.05 9.96
CA CYS A 97 0.51 -4.89 10.55
C CYS A 97 1.33 -4.20 9.46
N ALA A 98 1.27 -2.88 9.35
CA ALA A 98 2.12 -2.13 8.44
C ALA A 98 3.59 -2.09 8.92
N ALA A 99 4.50 -2.25 7.96
CA ALA A 99 5.93 -2.33 8.21
C ALA A 99 6.54 -0.95 8.52
N GLU A 100 7.61 -0.92 9.33
CA GLU A 100 8.45 0.28 9.48
C GLU A 100 9.22 0.56 8.17
N PHE A 101 9.49 1.83 7.88
CA PHE A 101 10.21 2.26 6.67
C PHE A 101 11.56 1.54 6.48
N LYS A 102 12.24 1.14 7.57
CA LYS A 102 13.49 0.38 7.49
C LYS A 102 13.32 -1.00 6.87
N ALA A 103 12.14 -1.62 6.99
CA ALA A 103 11.85 -2.89 6.33
C ALA A 103 11.80 -2.71 4.80
N ILE A 104 11.16 -1.62 4.34
CA ILE A 104 11.12 -1.22 2.93
C ILE A 104 12.54 -0.94 2.42
N MET A 105 13.34 -0.17 3.17
CA MET A 105 14.74 0.08 2.80
C MET A 105 15.57 -1.21 2.72
N ARG A 106 15.42 -2.13 3.67
CA ARG A 106 16.11 -3.43 3.65
C ARG A 106 15.70 -4.28 2.45
N MET A 107 14.46 -4.17 1.99
CA MET A 107 14.02 -4.84 0.76
C MET A 107 14.72 -4.27 -0.46
N PHE A 108 14.73 -2.94 -0.64
CA PHE A 108 15.45 -2.33 -1.77
C PHE A 108 16.96 -2.60 -1.76
N LYS A 109 17.57 -2.72 -0.57
CA LYS A 109 18.98 -3.11 -0.42
C LYS A 109 19.31 -4.53 -0.92
N ARG A 110 18.32 -5.38 -1.17
CA ARG A 110 18.53 -6.73 -1.73
C ARG A 110 18.65 -6.73 -3.26
N PHE A 111 18.35 -5.62 -3.92
CA PHE A 111 18.48 -5.53 -5.37
C PHE A 111 19.95 -5.29 -5.75
N ASP A 112 20.44 -6.10 -6.68
CA ASP A 112 21.62 -5.80 -7.49
C ASP A 112 21.18 -5.38 -8.91
N MET A 113 22.15 -5.06 -9.77
CA MET A 113 21.86 -4.58 -11.12
C MET A 113 21.08 -5.61 -11.95
N LEU A 114 21.48 -6.88 -11.90
CA LEU A 114 20.85 -7.98 -12.64
C LEU A 114 19.41 -8.22 -12.17
N THR A 115 19.20 -8.24 -10.87
CA THR A 115 17.87 -8.40 -10.25
C THR A 115 16.98 -7.24 -10.63
N ASN A 116 17.51 -6.01 -10.60
CA ASN A 116 16.75 -4.81 -10.98
C ASN A 116 16.30 -4.86 -12.43
N GLU A 117 17.20 -5.16 -13.37
CA GLU A 117 16.87 -5.28 -14.80
C GLU A 117 15.80 -6.36 -15.05
N ARG A 118 15.95 -7.53 -14.42
CA ARG A 118 14.98 -8.63 -14.54
C ARG A 118 13.61 -8.22 -14.01
N VAL A 119 13.55 -7.68 -12.79
CA VAL A 119 12.28 -7.25 -12.16
C VAL A 119 11.62 -6.16 -13.01
N GLN A 120 12.39 -5.18 -13.44
CA GLN A 120 11.92 -4.08 -14.28
C GLN A 120 11.33 -4.58 -15.61
N MET A 121 12.01 -5.52 -16.28
CA MET A 121 11.51 -6.12 -17.52
C MET A 121 10.18 -6.86 -17.31
N GLN A 122 10.06 -7.66 -16.25
CA GLN A 122 8.82 -8.39 -15.95
C GLN A 122 7.68 -7.43 -15.59
N MET A 123 7.95 -6.40 -14.79
CA MET A 123 6.96 -5.39 -14.42
C MET A 123 6.47 -4.59 -15.62
N TYR A 124 7.37 -4.12 -16.50
CA TYR A 124 6.97 -3.39 -17.70
C TYR A 124 6.22 -4.27 -18.70
N SER A 125 6.68 -5.50 -18.92
CA SER A 125 5.98 -6.46 -19.79
C SER A 125 4.53 -6.68 -19.32
N TRP A 126 4.33 -6.87 -18.01
CA TRP A 126 2.98 -6.96 -17.44
C TRP A 126 2.17 -5.67 -17.63
N LEU A 127 2.74 -4.51 -17.29
CA LEU A 127 2.04 -3.23 -17.36
C LEU A 127 1.60 -2.92 -18.80
N PHE A 128 2.51 -3.04 -19.76
CA PHE A 128 2.19 -2.80 -21.18
C PHE A 128 1.25 -3.85 -21.74
N GLY A 129 1.34 -5.10 -21.28
CA GLY A 129 0.34 -6.13 -21.60
C GLY A 129 -1.06 -5.71 -21.18
N LYS A 130 -1.23 -5.18 -19.96
CA LYS A 130 -2.52 -4.67 -19.47
C LYS A 130 -3.01 -3.45 -20.27
N LEU A 131 -2.10 -2.55 -20.66
CA LEU A 131 -2.45 -1.38 -21.48
C LEU A 131 -2.86 -1.77 -22.90
N SER A 132 -2.19 -2.74 -23.53
CA SER A 132 -2.54 -3.21 -24.87
C SER A 132 -3.90 -3.90 -24.93
N GLY A 133 -4.37 -4.48 -23.83
CA GLY A 133 -5.72 -5.05 -23.74
C GLY A 133 -6.83 -4.02 -23.54
N LEU A 134 -6.50 -2.74 -23.35
CA LEU A 134 -7.46 -1.64 -23.18
C LEU A 134 -7.74 -0.88 -24.49
N THR A 135 -6.95 -1.11 -25.54
CA THR A 135 -7.13 -0.57 -26.90
C THR A 135 -7.75 -1.59 -27.82
#